data_AF-A0A660HR48-F1
#
_entry.id   AF-A0A660HR48-F1
#
_cell.length_a   1.000
_cell.length_b   1.000
_cell.length_c   1.000
_cell.angle_alpha   90.00
_cell.angle_beta   90.00
_cell.angle_gamma   90.00
#
_symmetry.space_group_name_H-M   'P 1'
#
loop_
_entity.id
_entity.type
_entity.pdbx_description
1 polymer ?
#
loop_
_entity_poly.entity_id
_entity_poly.type
_entity_poly.pdbx_seq_one_letter_code
_entity_poly.pdbx_strand_id
1 'polypeptide(L)'
;MFFSEENVYPEKIDCSERTAHLEENNHSEKDIFSGKGVYCLIFENRACKFEVGKKGEFFFHAGFHIYVGSALGPGGLKRVKRHINLSRNKDRNPKWHVDYLHLSPAFRLVSAVYAFTSSQLECALASRIGGNFVSGFGCTDCMCSSHLFYRNKSPLLEVIETFEVLGLSALVLEF
;
A
#
# COMPACT_ATOMS: atom_id res chain seq x y z
N MET A 1 42.58 -26.45 31.16
CA MET A 1 42.11 -27.37 30.10
C MET A 1 40.66 -27.67 30.44
N PHE A 2 39.76 -27.24 29.56
CA PHE A 2 38.37 -27.66 29.33
C PHE A 2 37.32 -27.60 30.46
N PHE A 3 36.27 -26.86 30.11
CA PHE A 3 34.89 -26.89 30.58
C PHE A 3 34.20 -28.22 30.27
N SER A 4 33.13 -28.52 31.04
CA SER A 4 31.82 -29.12 30.69
C SER A 4 31.17 -29.60 32.00
N GLU A 5 29.88 -29.46 32.31
CA GLU A 5 28.71 -29.12 31.50
C GLU A 5 27.49 -28.82 32.40
N GLU A 6 26.65 -27.91 31.88
CA GLU A 6 25.18 -27.80 31.92
C GLU A 6 24.34 -28.35 33.08
N ASN A 7 23.51 -27.46 33.63
CA ASN A 7 22.06 -27.51 33.38
C ASN A 7 21.39 -26.23 33.89
N VAL A 8 20.34 -25.76 33.21
CA VAL A 8 19.04 -25.35 33.79
C VAL A 8 18.17 -24.67 32.70
N TYR A 9 16.98 -25.23 32.53
CA TYR A 9 15.87 -24.78 31.68
C TYR A 9 15.22 -23.47 32.17
N PRO A 10 14.48 -22.74 31.31
CA PRO A 10 14.19 -21.32 31.51
C PRO A 10 12.95 -21.06 32.37
N GLU A 11 13.07 -20.06 33.26
CA GLU A 11 11.93 -19.42 33.93
C GLU A 11 11.33 -18.28 33.08
N LYS A 12 10.03 -18.09 33.31
CA LYS A 12 9.06 -17.24 32.62
C LYS A 12 9.46 -15.76 32.64
N ILE A 13 9.19 -15.04 31.53
CA ILE A 13 9.28 -13.57 31.50
C ILE A 13 7.88 -12.98 31.40
N ASP A 14 7.56 -12.21 32.44
CA ASP A 14 6.33 -11.45 32.69
C ASP A 14 6.27 -10.16 31.86
N CYS A 15 5.04 -9.74 31.59
CA CYS A 15 4.64 -8.72 30.64
C CYS A 15 4.49 -7.35 31.32
N SER A 16 5.59 -6.73 31.76
CA SER A 16 5.57 -5.32 32.18
C SER A 16 6.97 -4.73 32.26
N GLU A 17 7.59 -4.42 31.11
CA GLU A 17 8.70 -3.45 31.02
C GLU A 17 9.16 -3.34 29.57
N ARG A 18 8.61 -2.35 28.83
CA ARG A 18 9.29 -1.72 27.68
C ARG A 18 8.56 -0.45 27.23
N THR A 19 8.58 0.55 28.09
CA THR A 19 8.39 1.96 27.72
C THR A 19 9.59 2.76 28.21
N ALA A 20 10.65 2.82 27.41
CA ALA A 20 11.63 3.91 27.39
C ALA A 20 12.66 3.67 26.27
N HIS A 21 13.09 4.76 25.63
CA HIS A 21 14.14 4.88 24.60
C HIS A 21 13.69 4.75 23.14
N LEU A 22 12.94 5.76 22.70
CA LEU A 22 12.87 6.24 21.32
C LEU A 22 13.92 7.34 21.12
N GLU A 23 15.19 7.01 20.91
CA GLU A 23 16.12 7.88 20.19
C GLU A 23 17.09 7.02 19.35
N GLU A 24 17.28 7.46 18.10
CA GLU A 24 18.29 7.03 17.12
C GLU A 24 18.16 5.65 16.46
N ASN A 25 17.45 5.61 15.32
CA ASN A 25 17.78 4.72 14.20
C ASN A 25 17.38 5.32 12.84
N ASN A 26 18.05 6.41 12.44
CA ASN A 26 17.86 7.08 11.15
C ASN A 26 18.55 6.36 9.96
N HIS A 27 18.92 5.07 10.10
CA HIS A 27 19.64 4.32 9.08
C HIS A 27 18.87 3.11 8.49
N SER A 28 17.69 2.73 9.01
CA SER A 28 16.94 1.54 8.51
C SER A 28 15.78 1.85 7.56
N GLU A 29 15.27 3.09 7.51
CA GLU A 29 14.18 3.45 6.58
C GLU A 29 14.65 3.68 5.13
N LYS A 30 15.97 3.81 4.91
CA LYS A 30 16.51 4.16 3.58
C LYS A 30 16.31 3.02 2.58
N ASP A 31 16.19 1.77 3.03
CA ASP A 31 16.21 0.59 2.17
C ASP A 31 14.82 0.05 1.79
N ILE A 32 13.79 0.22 2.62
CA ILE A 32 12.47 -0.40 2.37
C ILE A 32 11.76 0.10 1.10
N PHE A 33 12.12 1.29 0.62
CA PHE A 33 11.55 1.89 -0.59
C PHE A 33 12.61 2.27 -1.63
N SER A 34 13.84 1.76 -1.48
CA SER A 34 14.95 2.06 -2.37
C SER A 34 14.90 1.17 -3.62
N GLY A 35 14.15 1.61 -4.63
CA GLY A 35 14.08 0.88 -5.90
C GLY A 35 12.84 1.19 -6.69
N LYS A 36 12.81 0.70 -7.92
CA LYS A 36 11.62 0.72 -8.78
C LYS A 36 10.67 -0.41 -8.39
N GLY A 37 9.40 -0.25 -8.71
CA GLY A 37 8.44 -1.31 -8.44
C GLY A 37 7.03 -1.04 -8.93
N VAL A 38 6.12 -1.86 -8.44
CA VAL A 38 4.67 -1.76 -8.59
C VAL A 38 4.03 -1.89 -7.21
N TYR A 39 2.87 -1.28 -7.01
CA TYR A 39 2.19 -1.31 -5.72
C TYR A 39 0.66 -1.30 -5.87
N CYS A 40 0.00 -1.82 -4.84
CA CYS A 40 -1.40 -1.66 -4.57
C CYS A 40 -1.61 -0.89 -3.26
N LEU A 41 -2.57 0.03 -3.25
CA LEU A 41 -3.07 0.68 -2.04
C LEU A 41 -4.49 0.19 -1.77
N ILE A 42 -4.73 -0.27 -0.55
CA ILE A 42 -6.05 -0.74 -0.13
C ILE A 42 -6.64 0.31 0.80
N PHE A 43 -7.81 0.81 0.43
CA PHE A 43 -8.59 1.72 1.23
C PHE A 43 -9.86 1.05 1.74
N GLU A 44 -10.29 1.44 2.92
CA GLU A 44 -11.66 1.24 3.40
C GLU A 44 -12.38 2.59 3.35
N ASN A 45 -13.65 2.61 2.93
CA ASN A 45 -14.42 3.83 2.87
C ASN A 45 -15.90 3.63 3.17
N ARG A 46 -16.54 4.73 3.62
CA ARG A 46 -18.00 4.87 3.58
C ARG A 46 -18.44 5.28 2.18
N ALA A 47 -19.70 5.02 1.85
CA ALA A 47 -20.28 5.46 0.58
C ALA A 47 -20.18 6.99 0.48
N CYS A 48 -19.65 7.48 -0.63
CA CYS A 48 -19.43 8.91 -0.82
C CYS A 48 -19.32 9.27 -2.31
N LYS A 49 -19.33 10.58 -2.56
CA LYS A 49 -19.22 11.19 -3.88
C LYS A 49 -18.38 12.45 -3.75
N PHE A 50 -17.35 12.60 -4.57
CA PHE A 50 -16.53 13.81 -4.59
C PHE A 50 -15.78 13.98 -5.91
N GLU A 51 -15.29 15.19 -6.14
CA GLU A 51 -14.54 15.57 -7.33
C GLU A 51 -13.07 15.15 -7.23
N VAL A 52 -12.55 14.54 -8.30
CA VAL A 52 -11.17 14.08 -8.43
C VAL A 52 -10.48 14.89 -9.52
N GLY A 53 -10.09 16.12 -9.14
CA GLY A 53 -9.46 17.07 -10.05
C GLY A 53 -10.23 17.24 -11.36
N LYS A 54 -9.52 17.33 -12.49
CA LYS A 54 -10.15 17.55 -13.81
C LYS A 54 -10.94 16.35 -14.35
N LYS A 55 -10.90 15.19 -13.69
CA LYS A 55 -11.69 14.02 -14.10
C LYS A 55 -13.17 14.16 -13.71
N GLY A 56 -13.49 15.15 -12.89
CA GLY A 56 -14.85 15.39 -12.43
C GLY A 56 -15.20 14.49 -11.26
N GLU A 57 -16.49 14.19 -11.15
CA GLU A 57 -17.08 13.60 -9.96
C GLU A 57 -17.14 12.07 -10.05
N PHE A 58 -16.79 11.41 -8.95
CA PHE A 58 -16.83 9.96 -8.83
C PHE A 58 -17.75 9.53 -7.69
N PHE A 59 -18.38 8.38 -7.86
CA PHE A 59 -19.17 7.72 -6.85
C PHE A 59 -18.44 6.49 -6.33
N PHE A 60 -18.42 6.33 -5.00
CA PHE A 60 -17.76 5.22 -4.33
C PHE A 60 -18.77 4.51 -3.42
N HIS A 61 -18.90 3.20 -3.58
CA HIS A 61 -19.68 2.36 -2.67
C HIS A 61 -18.95 2.21 -1.34
N ALA A 62 -19.69 1.95 -0.25
CA ALA A 62 -19.07 1.60 1.03
C ALA A 62 -18.39 0.22 0.91
N GLY A 63 -17.16 0.10 1.40
CA GLY A 63 -16.39 -1.14 1.32
C GLY A 63 -14.90 -0.86 1.15
N PHE A 64 -14.25 -1.63 0.28
CA PHE A 64 -12.82 -1.56 0.03
C PHE A 64 -12.52 -1.16 -1.42
N HIS A 65 -11.47 -0.35 -1.59
CA HIS A 65 -10.95 0.02 -2.90
C HIS A 65 -9.47 -0.31 -3.04
N ILE A 66 -9.11 -0.97 -4.13
CA ILE A 66 -7.75 -1.38 -4.47
C ILE A 66 -7.27 -0.48 -5.61
N TYR A 67 -6.31 0.39 -5.33
CA TYR A 67 -5.65 1.19 -6.35
C TYR A 67 -4.36 0.52 -6.79
N VAL A 68 -4.16 0.33 -8.09
CA VAL A 68 -2.92 -0.20 -8.68
C VAL A 68 -2.08 0.95 -9.23
N GLY A 69 -0.78 0.96 -8.94
CA GLY A 69 0.12 2.00 -9.43
C GLY A 69 1.53 1.52 -9.74
N SER A 70 2.15 2.16 -10.74
CA SER A 70 3.58 2.01 -11.04
C SER A 70 4.45 2.95 -10.21
N ALA A 71 5.67 2.48 -9.91
CA ALA A 71 6.74 3.22 -9.27
C ALA A 71 8.06 3.08 -10.08
N LEU A 72 7.99 3.12 -11.41
CA LEU A 72 9.15 2.96 -12.29
C LEU A 72 9.93 4.25 -12.60
N GLY A 73 9.40 5.40 -12.20
CA GLY A 73 10.05 6.71 -12.36
C GLY A 73 11.24 6.92 -11.41
N PRO A 74 11.95 8.06 -11.50
CA PRO A 74 13.19 8.31 -10.75
C PRO A 74 13.07 8.21 -9.22
N GLY A 75 11.87 8.47 -8.68
CA GLY A 75 11.59 8.38 -7.25
C GLY A 75 11.33 6.96 -6.73
N GLY A 76 11.08 5.99 -7.62
CA GLY A 76 10.83 4.61 -7.20
C GLY A 76 9.66 4.45 -6.24
N LEU A 77 9.74 3.41 -5.42
CA LEU A 77 8.79 3.06 -4.37
C LEU A 77 8.72 4.07 -3.22
N LYS A 78 9.56 5.12 -3.20
CA LYS A 78 9.32 6.30 -2.34
C LYS A 78 7.97 6.95 -2.63
N ARG A 79 7.36 6.64 -3.78
CA ARG A 79 5.96 6.95 -4.09
C ARG A 79 4.98 6.34 -3.08
N VAL A 80 5.19 5.09 -2.64
CA VAL A 80 4.39 4.44 -1.59
C VAL A 80 4.56 5.19 -0.26
N LYS A 81 5.81 5.52 0.13
CA LYS A 81 6.08 6.34 1.32
C LYS A 81 5.33 7.68 1.28
N ARG A 82 5.30 8.34 0.11
CA ARG A 82 4.55 9.60 -0.06
C ARG A 82 3.05 9.40 0.21
N HIS A 83 2.43 8.35 -0.33
CA HIS A 83 1.01 8.04 -0.14
C HIS A 83 0.66 7.78 1.32
N ILE A 84 1.51 7.03 2.02
CA ILE A 84 1.36 6.77 3.45
C ILE A 84 1.43 8.08 4.25
N ASN A 85 2.45 8.91 3.99
CA ASN A 85 2.60 10.19 4.66
C ASN A 85 1.43 11.14 4.37
N LEU A 86 0.93 11.15 3.12
CA LEU A 86 -0.23 11.95 2.74
C LEU A 86 -1.50 11.52 3.48
N SER A 87 -1.72 10.20 3.65
CA SER A 87 -2.86 9.66 4.41
C SER A 87 -2.86 10.12 5.87
N ARG A 88 -1.67 10.15 6.48
CA ARG A 88 -1.47 10.47 7.89
C ARG A 88 -1.61 11.96 8.15
N ASN A 89 -0.91 12.77 7.35
CA ASN A 89 -0.74 14.19 7.64
C ASN A 89 -1.79 15.06 6.95
N LYS A 90 -2.30 14.63 5.79
CA LYS A 90 -3.23 15.39 4.94
C LYS A 90 -2.75 16.82 4.66
N ASP A 91 -1.43 16.99 4.54
CA ASP A 91 -0.72 18.28 4.59
C ASP A 91 -0.25 18.78 3.21
N ARG A 92 -0.60 18.08 2.13
CA ARG A 92 -0.09 18.37 0.78
C ARG A 92 -1.18 18.29 -0.27
N ASN A 93 -0.97 19.07 -1.32
CA ASN A 93 -1.82 19.02 -2.51
C ASN A 93 -1.72 17.68 -3.26
N PRO A 94 -2.83 17.24 -3.88
CA PRO A 94 -2.87 16.02 -4.65
C PRO A 94 -2.03 16.17 -5.94
N LYS A 95 -1.24 15.13 -6.24
CA LYS A 95 -0.43 15.01 -7.47
C LYS A 95 -0.97 13.95 -8.42
N TRP A 96 -1.61 12.91 -7.89
CA TRP A 96 -2.23 11.82 -8.66
C TRP A 96 -3.70 11.68 -8.27
N HIS A 97 -4.51 11.01 -9.10
CA HIS A 97 -5.93 10.81 -8.79
C HIS A 97 -6.14 10.12 -7.43
N VAL A 98 -5.31 9.13 -7.09
CA VAL A 98 -5.38 8.44 -5.80
C VAL A 98 -5.07 9.34 -4.61
N ASP A 99 -4.34 10.44 -4.78
CA ASP A 99 -4.08 11.41 -3.70
C ASP A 99 -5.38 12.05 -3.19
N TYR A 100 -6.40 12.18 -4.04
CA TYR A 100 -7.70 12.70 -3.60
C TYR A 100 -8.41 11.74 -2.63
N LEU A 101 -8.17 10.43 -2.74
CA LEU A 101 -8.72 9.44 -1.81
C LEU A 101 -8.02 9.59 -0.45
N HIS A 102 -6.69 9.75 -0.44
CA HIS A 102 -5.94 9.99 0.80
C HIS A 102 -6.38 11.25 1.56
N LEU A 103 -6.80 12.30 0.83
CA LEU A 103 -7.26 13.56 1.41
C LEU A 103 -8.73 13.54 1.83
N SER A 104 -9.52 12.62 1.31
CA SER A 104 -10.95 12.50 1.64
C SER A 104 -11.13 11.96 3.08
N PRO A 105 -11.98 12.57 3.92
CA PRO A 105 -12.29 12.04 5.24
C PRO A 105 -13.12 10.74 5.18
N ALA A 106 -13.71 10.40 4.03
CA ALA A 106 -14.49 9.19 3.85
C ALA A 106 -13.62 7.94 3.63
N PHE A 107 -12.33 8.12 3.34
CA PHE A 107 -11.38 7.06 3.03
C PHE A 107 -10.33 6.91 4.13
N ARG A 108 -9.99 5.66 4.43
CA ARG A 108 -8.90 5.27 5.32
C ARG A 108 -7.99 4.33 4.55
N LEU A 109 -6.70 4.65 4.45
CA LEU A 109 -5.71 3.71 3.95
C LEU A 109 -5.53 2.60 4.99
N VAL A 110 -5.75 1.34 4.61
CA VAL A 110 -5.66 0.19 5.52
C VAL A 110 -4.43 -0.67 5.26
N SER A 111 -3.99 -0.74 4.00
CA SER A 111 -2.78 -1.49 3.66
C SER A 111 -2.11 -0.95 2.40
N ALA A 112 -0.81 -1.18 2.27
CA ALA A 112 -0.06 -1.04 1.05
C ALA A 112 0.69 -2.35 0.75
N VAL A 113 0.49 -2.88 -0.45
CA VAL A 113 1.22 -4.06 -0.96
C VAL A 113 2.12 -3.59 -2.08
N TYR A 114 3.40 -3.95 -2.08
CA TYR A 114 4.33 -3.53 -3.12
C TYR A 114 5.37 -4.60 -3.41
N ALA A 115 5.99 -4.51 -4.57
CA ALA A 115 7.09 -5.37 -4.95
C ALA A 115 8.13 -4.61 -5.77
N PHE A 116 9.39 -4.98 -5.59
CA PHE A 116 10.49 -4.47 -6.40
C PHE A 116 10.45 -5.10 -7.78
N THR A 117 10.48 -4.28 -8.82
CA THR A 117 10.55 -4.73 -10.21
C THR A 117 10.97 -3.58 -11.12
N SER A 118 11.69 -3.92 -12.20
CA SER A 118 11.98 -3.01 -13.30
C SER A 118 10.97 -3.12 -14.45
N SER A 119 10.10 -4.12 -14.41
CA SER A 119 9.12 -4.42 -15.46
C SER A 119 7.85 -3.56 -15.34
N GLN A 120 7.24 -3.24 -16.48
CA GLN A 120 5.97 -2.51 -16.55
C GLN A 120 4.78 -3.43 -16.26
N LEU A 121 4.58 -3.78 -14.99
CA LEU A 121 3.56 -4.74 -14.55
C LEU A 121 2.26 -4.12 -14.04
N GLU A 122 2.13 -2.79 -14.01
CA GLU A 122 0.93 -2.10 -13.53
C GLU A 122 -0.36 -2.55 -14.24
N CYS A 123 -0.36 -2.56 -15.58
CA CYS A 123 -1.54 -2.97 -16.35
C CYS A 123 -1.84 -4.47 -16.21
N ALA A 124 -0.79 -5.31 -16.14
CA ALA A 124 -0.95 -6.75 -15.92
C ALA A 124 -1.57 -7.03 -14.54
N LEU A 125 -1.09 -6.35 -13.51
CA LEU A 125 -1.61 -6.41 -12.14
C LEU A 125 -3.06 -5.90 -12.07
N ALA A 126 -3.36 -4.75 -12.68
CA ALA A 126 -4.71 -4.22 -12.77
C ALA A 126 -5.68 -5.18 -13.48
N SER A 127 -5.26 -5.75 -14.61
CA SER A 127 -6.06 -6.73 -15.35
C SER A 127 -6.32 -8.00 -14.53
N ARG A 128 -5.37 -8.42 -13.69
CA ARG A 128 -5.51 -9.64 -12.90
C ARG A 128 -6.39 -9.45 -11.66
N ILE A 129 -6.32 -8.28 -11.03
CA ILE A 129 -7.23 -7.88 -9.95
C ILE A 129 -8.66 -7.82 -10.49
N GLY A 130 -8.91 -7.03 -11.55
CA GLY A 130 -10.21 -6.98 -12.22
C GLY A 130 -11.44 -6.85 -11.30
N GLY A 131 -12.58 -7.36 -11.76
CA GLY A 131 -13.86 -7.31 -11.04
C GLY A 131 -14.52 -5.94 -11.12
N ASN A 132 -15.31 -5.58 -10.09
CA ASN A 132 -15.97 -4.27 -10.02
C ASN A 132 -14.92 -3.15 -9.94
N PHE A 133 -15.12 -2.06 -10.68
CA PHE A 133 -14.15 -0.97 -10.78
C PHE A 133 -14.80 0.41 -10.85
N VAL A 134 -14.00 1.45 -10.61
CA VAL A 134 -14.39 2.86 -10.75
C VAL A 134 -13.92 3.36 -12.12
N SER A 135 -14.85 3.46 -13.08
CA SER A 135 -14.53 3.72 -14.50
C SER A 135 -13.69 4.99 -14.71
N GLY A 136 -12.64 4.90 -15.52
CA GLY A 136 -11.78 6.03 -15.91
C GLY A 136 -10.80 6.51 -14.83
N PHE A 137 -10.75 5.83 -13.67
CA PHE A 137 -9.88 6.20 -12.56
C PHE A 137 -8.45 5.67 -12.75
N GLY A 138 -7.45 6.54 -12.63
CA GLY A 138 -6.03 6.15 -12.58
C GLY A 138 -5.43 5.60 -13.89
N CYS A 139 -6.17 5.59 -14.99
CA CYS A 139 -5.77 4.97 -16.26
C CYS A 139 -5.62 5.99 -17.43
N THR A 140 -5.14 7.21 -17.17
CA THR A 140 -5.06 8.25 -18.22
C THR A 140 -4.02 7.96 -19.29
N ASP A 141 -2.98 7.19 -18.95
CA ASP A 141 -1.81 6.89 -19.79
C ASP A 141 -1.84 5.46 -20.37
N CYS A 142 -2.97 4.74 -20.23
CA CYS A 142 -3.12 3.39 -20.73
C CYS A 142 -4.54 3.13 -21.27
N MET A 143 -4.74 1.95 -21.86
CA MET A 143 -6.06 1.52 -22.39
C MET A 143 -6.93 0.81 -21.33
N CYS A 144 -6.51 0.74 -20.08
CA CYS A 144 -7.27 0.11 -19.01
C CYS A 144 -8.57 0.88 -18.75
N SER A 145 -9.66 0.15 -18.45
CA SER A 145 -10.92 0.78 -18.04
C SER A 145 -10.82 1.48 -16.67
N SER A 146 -9.94 1.00 -15.80
CA SER A 146 -9.68 1.58 -14.49
C SER A 146 -8.44 0.94 -13.85
N HIS A 147 -7.77 1.66 -12.95
CA HIS A 147 -6.79 1.15 -12.00
C HIS A 147 -7.31 1.18 -10.56
N LEU A 148 -8.62 1.40 -10.34
CA LEU A 148 -9.26 1.41 -9.04
C LEU A 148 -10.42 0.42 -8.99
N PHE A 149 -10.27 -0.63 -8.17
CA PHE A 149 -11.18 -1.76 -8.09
C PHE A 149 -11.93 -1.78 -6.75
N TYR A 150 -13.17 -2.25 -6.73
CA TYR A 150 -14.03 -2.29 -5.55
C TYR A 150 -14.24 -3.72 -5.05
N ARG A 151 -14.27 -3.88 -3.72
CA ARG A 151 -14.64 -5.11 -3.02
C ARG A 151 -15.51 -4.80 -1.82
N ASN A 152 -16.43 -5.70 -1.48
CA ASN A 152 -17.28 -5.57 -0.28
C ASN A 152 -16.61 -6.12 0.99
N LYS A 153 -15.50 -6.86 0.85
CA LYS A 153 -14.69 -7.44 1.94
C LYS A 153 -13.24 -7.05 1.76
N SER A 154 -12.45 -7.18 2.83
CA SER A 154 -11.01 -6.88 2.79
C SER A 154 -10.31 -7.71 1.71
N PRO A 155 -9.62 -7.08 0.76
CA PRO A 155 -8.99 -7.78 -0.37
C PRO A 155 -7.50 -8.06 -0.17
N LEU A 156 -6.98 -7.96 1.06
CA LEU A 156 -5.53 -8.07 1.30
C LEU A 156 -4.94 -9.39 0.77
N LEU A 157 -5.57 -10.52 1.10
CA LEU A 157 -5.13 -11.84 0.62
C LEU A 157 -5.23 -11.95 -0.91
N GLU A 158 -6.33 -11.49 -1.50
CA GLU A 158 -6.53 -11.45 -2.96
C GLU A 158 -5.39 -10.67 -3.66
N VAL A 159 -5.01 -9.53 -3.09
CA VAL A 159 -3.93 -8.69 -3.63
C VAL A 159 -2.58 -9.40 -3.51
N ILE A 160 -2.27 -10.01 -2.37
CA ILE A 160 -1.01 -10.76 -2.16
C ILE A 160 -0.90 -11.91 -3.16
N GLU A 161 -1.94 -12.74 -3.26
CA GLU A 161 -2.00 -13.86 -4.22
C GLU A 161 -1.80 -13.39 -5.66
N THR A 162 -2.37 -12.22 -6.01
CA THR A 162 -2.21 -11.66 -7.35
C THR A 162 -0.76 -11.26 -7.66
N PHE A 163 -0.04 -10.70 -6.69
CA PHE A 163 1.39 -10.42 -6.84
C PHE A 163 2.19 -11.71 -7.05
N GLU A 164 1.93 -12.73 -6.25
CA GLU A 164 2.63 -14.02 -6.32
C GLU A 164 2.40 -14.73 -7.66
N VAL A 165 1.17 -14.70 -8.19
CA VAL A 165 0.84 -15.22 -9.53
C VAL A 165 1.62 -14.52 -10.65
N LEU A 166 2.00 -13.26 -10.46
CA LEU A 166 2.83 -12.50 -11.40
C LEU A 166 4.33 -12.68 -11.15
N GLY A 167 4.73 -13.58 -10.24
CA GLY A 167 6.13 -13.82 -9.86
C GLY A 167 6.74 -12.66 -9.06
N LEU A 168 5.92 -11.86 -8.38
CA LEU A 168 6.38 -10.75 -7.55
C LEU A 168 6.43 -11.16 -6.08
N SER A 169 7.56 -10.92 -5.43
CA SER A 169 7.67 -11.04 -3.97
C SER A 169 6.93 -9.87 -3.30
N ALA A 170 5.70 -10.12 -2.84
CA ALA A 170 4.88 -9.11 -2.18
C ALA A 170 5.44 -8.72 -0.81
N LEU A 171 5.52 -7.41 -0.57
CA LEU A 171 5.82 -6.79 0.72
C LEU A 171 4.57 -6.04 1.19
N VAL A 172 4.20 -6.21 2.45
CA VAL A 172 2.93 -5.70 3.00
C VAL A 172 3.18 -4.73 4.14
N LEU A 173 2.43 -3.64 4.16
CA LEU A 173 2.34 -2.68 5.25
C LEU A 173 0.87 -2.49 5.62
N GLU A 174 0.53 -2.56 6.91
CA GLU A 174 -0.84 -2.37 7.42
C GLU A 174 -0.90 -1.16 8.36
N PHE A 175 -2.07 -0.51 8.45
CA PHE A 175 -2.28 0.77 9.16
C PHE A 175 -3.56 0.82 10.00
#